data_AF-A0A7W1PNL7-F1
#
_entry.id   AF-A0A7W1PNL7-F1
#
_cell.length_a   1.000
_cell.length_b   1.000
_cell.length_c   1.000
_cell.angle_alpha   90.00
_cell.angle_beta   90.00
_cell.angle_gamma   90.00
#
_symmetry.space_group_name_H-M   'P 1'
#
loop_
_entity.id
_entity.type
_entity.pdbx_description
1 polymer ?
#
loop_
_entity_poly.entity_id
_entity_poly.type
_entity_poly.pdbx_seq_one_letter_code
_entity_poly.pdbx_strand_id
1 'polypeptide(L)'
;MEGILAITLIFGGGTAFLLSISPIGKAIAERIRSHGAQPMHDPELLAEVDSLRRDVLELQERVDFAERLLSQTQERPQVAKGGLQS
;
A
#
# COMPACT_ATOMS: atom_id res chain seq x y z
N MET A 1 4.72 25.61 40.07
CA MET A 1 4.86 24.71 38.90
C MET A 1 6.02 23.74 39.08
N GLU A 2 7.18 24.20 39.55
CA GLU A 2 8.40 23.39 39.77
C GLU A 2 8.19 22.15 40.66
N GLY A 3 7.43 22.26 41.76
CA GLY A 3 7.14 21.10 42.62
C GLY A 3 6.33 20.00 41.93
N ILE A 4 5.39 20.36 41.07
CA ILE A 4 4.60 19.40 40.29
C ILE A 4 5.52 18.70 39.28
N LEU A 5 6.38 19.46 38.60
CA LEU A 5 7.37 18.91 37.66
C LEU A 5 8.34 17.94 38.35
N ALA A 6 8.84 18.29 39.53
CA ALA A 6 9.72 17.43 40.31
C ALA A 6 9.02 16.13 40.73
N ILE A 7 7.76 16.22 41.20
CA ILE A 7 6.96 15.05 41.57
C ILE A 7 6.70 14.16 40.34
N THR A 8 6.29 14.73 39.21
CA THR A 8 6.05 13.97 37.98
C THR A 8 7.34 13.33 37.44
N LEU A 9 8.49 14.01 37.54
CA LEU A 9 9.76 13.45 37.10
C LEU A 9 10.22 12.28 37.99
N ILE A 10 10.12 12.44 39.31
CA ILE A 10 10.58 11.42 40.27
C ILE A 10 9.64 10.22 40.27
N PHE A 11 8.33 10.44 40.45
CA PHE A 11 7.38 9.34 40.50
C PHE A 11 7.05 8.81 39.11
N GLY A 12 6.77 9.67 38.14
CA GLY A 12 6.52 9.22 36.76
C GLY A 12 7.75 8.57 36.12
N GLY A 13 8.92 9.19 36.24
CA GLY A 13 10.18 8.64 35.71
C GLY A 13 10.63 7.39 36.44
N GLY A 14 10.56 7.38 37.78
CA GLY A 14 10.91 6.22 38.61
C GLY A 14 10.00 5.02 38.36
N THR A 15 8.68 5.24 38.27
CA THR A 15 7.72 4.18 37.95
C THR A 15 7.90 3.67 36.52
N ALA A 16 8.14 4.56 35.54
CA ALA A 16 8.44 4.13 34.17
C ALA A 16 9.73 3.29 34.08
N PHE A 17 10.77 3.67 34.84
CA PHE A 17 12.02 2.91 34.91
C PHE A 17 11.82 1.52 35.51
N LEU A 18 11.10 1.41 36.65
CA LEU A 18 10.80 0.12 37.26
C LEU A 18 9.93 -0.77 36.36
N LEU A 19 8.96 -0.19 35.65
CA LEU A 19 8.17 -0.92 34.67
C LEU A 19 9.03 -1.43 33.51
N SER A 20 9.99 -0.65 33.02
CA SER A 20 10.85 -1.05 31.89
C SER A 20 11.68 -2.32 32.14
N ILE A 21 12.04 -2.59 33.39
CA ILE A 21 12.82 -3.78 33.80
C ILE A 21 11.89 -4.94 34.18
N SER A 22 10.63 -4.65 34.51
CA SER A 22 9.64 -5.64 34.94
C SER A 22 9.01 -6.42 33.77
N PRO A 23 8.64 -7.70 33.96
CA PRO A 23 7.82 -8.46 33.02
C PRO A 23 6.51 -7.76 32.66
N ILE A 24 5.92 -7.03 33.62
CA ILE A 24 4.66 -6.31 33.44
C ILE A 24 4.84 -5.14 32.46
N GLY A 25 5.91 -4.36 32.58
CA GLY A 25 6.15 -3.27 31.64
C GLY A 25 6.56 -3.76 30.25
N LYS A 26 7.24 -4.91 30.15
CA LYS A 26 7.43 -5.59 28.85
C LYS A 26 6.10 -5.98 28.22
N ALA A 27 5.17 -6.55 28.99
CA ALA A 27 3.84 -6.91 28.48
C ALA A 27 3.01 -5.68 28.06
N ILE A 28 3.09 -4.58 28.81
CA ILE A 28 2.44 -3.31 28.45
C ILE A 28 3.07 -2.72 27.18
N ALA A 29 4.40 -2.71 27.09
CA ALA A 29 5.10 -2.24 25.90
C ALA A 29 4.77 -3.08 24.67
N GLU A 30 4.67 -4.41 24.83
CA GLU A 30 4.24 -5.32 23.77
C GLU A 30 2.80 -5.07 23.36
N ARG A 31 1.90 -4.82 24.33
CA ARG A 31 0.50 -4.46 24.05
C ARG A 31 0.35 -3.13 23.31
N ILE A 32 1.17 -2.13 23.65
CA ILE A 32 1.20 -0.84 22.95
C ILE A 32 1.77 -1.03 21.54
N ARG A 33 2.83 -1.84 21.40
CA ARG A 33 3.46 -2.17 20.12
C ARG A 33 2.49 -2.96 19.22
N SER A 34 1.71 -3.88 19.78
CA SER A 34 0.71 -4.66 19.03
C SER A 34 -0.50 -3.84 18.61
N HIS A 35 -0.86 -2.78 19.33
CA HIS A 35 -1.90 -1.84 18.86
C HIS A 35 -1.45 -0.97 17.67
N GLY A 36 -0.14 -0.75 17.50
CA GLY A 36 0.43 -0.01 16.37
C GLY A 36 1.00 -0.89 15.25
N ALA A 37 1.32 -2.13 15.54
CA ALA A 37 1.78 -3.13 14.58
C ALA A 37 0.58 -3.85 13.97
N GLN A 38 -0.20 -3.14 13.15
CA GLN A 38 -0.86 -3.85 12.06
C GLN A 38 0.26 -4.57 11.28
N PRO A 39 0.17 -5.88 11.03
CA PRO A 39 1.21 -6.58 10.31
C PRO A 39 1.37 -5.90 8.96
N MET A 40 2.51 -5.22 8.77
CA MET A 40 2.83 -4.47 7.55
C MET A 40 2.86 -5.37 6.29
N HIS A 41 2.77 -6.68 6.48
CA HIS A 41 2.78 -7.74 5.48
C HIS A 41 1.69 -8.76 5.82
N ASP A 42 0.43 -8.33 5.86
CA ASP A 42 -0.68 -9.28 5.91
C ASP A 42 -0.63 -10.15 4.64
N PRO A 43 -0.39 -11.48 4.76
CA PRO A 43 -0.27 -12.37 3.60
C PRO A 43 -1.53 -12.41 2.75
N GLU A 44 -2.70 -12.15 3.33
CA GLU A 44 -3.98 -12.10 2.59
C GLU A 44 -4.04 -10.88 1.67
N LEU A 45 -3.65 -9.70 2.19
CA LEU A 45 -3.54 -8.48 1.41
C LEU A 45 -2.48 -8.59 0.31
N LEU A 46 -1.36 -9.27 0.58
CA LEU A 46 -0.32 -9.52 -0.43
C LEU A 46 -0.84 -10.43 -1.56
N ALA A 47 -1.58 -11.48 -1.21
CA ALA A 47 -2.20 -12.37 -2.20
C ALA A 47 -3.25 -11.63 -3.06
N GLU A 48 -4.01 -10.72 -2.46
CA GLU A 48 -4.98 -9.87 -3.16
C GLU A 48 -4.27 -8.91 -4.14
N VAL A 49 -3.18 -8.25 -3.70
CA VAL A 49 -2.35 -7.41 -4.57
C VAL A 49 -1.75 -8.19 -5.73
N ASP A 50 -1.28 -9.41 -5.49
CA ASP A 50 -0.76 -10.28 -6.55
C ASP A 50 -1.87 -10.70 -7.54
N SER A 51 -3.10 -10.89 -7.06
CA SER A 51 -4.27 -11.12 -7.93
C SER A 51 -4.56 -9.91 -8.80
N LEU A 52 -4.63 -8.73 -8.19
CA LEU A 52 -4.89 -7.49 -8.91
C LEU A 52 -3.80 -7.20 -9.95
N ARG A 53 -2.54 -7.50 -9.63
CA ARG A 53 -1.42 -7.36 -10.58
C ARG A 53 -1.62 -8.24 -11.82
N ARG A 54 -2.13 -9.48 -11.66
CA ARG A 54 -2.43 -10.36 -12.80
C ARG A 54 -3.57 -9.80 -13.66
N ASP A 55 -4.63 -9.32 -13.03
CA ASP A 55 -5.78 -8.76 -13.74
C ASP A 55 -5.39 -7.49 -14.53
N VAL A 56 -4.51 -6.66 -13.96
CA VAL A 56 -3.96 -5.48 -14.65
C VAL A 56 -3.13 -5.89 -15.87
N LEU A 57 -2.33 -6.95 -15.79
CA LEU A 57 -1.56 -7.45 -16.93
C LEU A 57 -2.47 -7.93 -18.07
N GLU A 58 -3.52 -8.70 -17.77
CA GLU A 58 -4.50 -9.12 -18.78
C GLU A 58 -5.21 -7.90 -19.41
N LEU A 59 -5.56 -6.91 -18.59
CA LEU A 59 -6.18 -5.68 -19.07
C LEU A 59 -5.26 -4.90 -20.01
N GLN A 60 -3.96 -4.84 -19.70
CA GLN A 60 -2.96 -4.20 -20.56
C GLN A 60 -2.88 -4.89 -21.92
N GLU A 61 -2.85 -6.22 -21.98
CA GLU A 61 -2.85 -6.95 -23.25
C GLU A 61 -4.09 -6.66 -24.11
N ARG A 62 -5.27 -6.58 -23.48
CA ARG A 62 -6.53 -6.25 -24.16
C ARG A 62 -6.53 -4.81 -24.70
N VAL A 63 -5.98 -3.86 -23.94
CA VAL A 63 -5.83 -2.47 -24.36
C VAL A 63 -4.87 -2.37 -25.55
N ASP A 64 -3.69 -3.00 -25.45
CA ASP A 64 -2.71 -3.05 -26.53
C ASP A 64 -3.30 -3.64 -27.82
N PHE A 65 -4.13 -4.67 -27.69
CA PHE A 65 -4.85 -5.26 -28.82
C PHE A 65 -5.83 -4.28 -29.46
N ALA A 66 -6.63 -3.58 -28.65
CA ALA A 66 -7.57 -2.56 -29.13
C ALA A 66 -6.84 -1.41 -29.85
N GLU A 67 -5.70 -0.95 -29.31
CA GLU A 67 -4.88 0.08 -29.94
C GLU A 67 -4.35 -0.35 -31.31
N ARG A 68 -3.89 -1.61 -31.43
CA ARG A 68 -3.45 -2.17 -32.72
C ARG A 68 -4.59 -2.25 -33.73
N LEU A 69 -5.79 -2.66 -33.32
CA LEU A 69 -6.97 -2.72 -34.19
C LEU A 69 -7.41 -1.34 -34.68
N LEU A 70 -7.43 -0.35 -33.78
CA LEU A 70 -7.77 1.03 -34.12
C LEU A 70 -6.74 1.62 -35.08
N SER A 71 -5.45 1.35 -34.87
CA SER A 71 -4.37 1.80 -35.76
C SER A 71 -4.50 1.19 -37.16
N GLN A 72 -4.77 -0.11 -37.28
CA GLN A 72 -5.04 -0.77 -38.57
C GLN A 72 -6.27 -0.19 -39.29
N THR A 73 -7.29 0.20 -38.54
CA THR A 73 -8.50 0.81 -39.09
C THR A 73 -8.20 2.22 -39.61
N GLN A 74 -7.36 2.98 -38.91
CA GLN A 74 -6.93 4.34 -39.27
C GLN A 74 -5.96 4.38 -40.46
N GLU A 75 -5.21 3.31 -40.74
CA GLU A 75 -4.36 3.21 -41.95
C GLU A 75 -5.14 2.77 -43.22
N ARG A 76 -6.36 2.23 -43.07
CA ARG A 76 -7.23 1.84 -44.18
C ARG A 76 -7.98 2.95 -44.98
N PRO A 77 -7.93 4.27 -44.68
CA PRO A 77 -8.69 5.27 -45.42
C PRO A 77 -7.82 5.96 -46.47
N GLN A 78 -7.51 5.29 -47.60
CA GLN A 78 -7.27 5.98 -48.87
C GLN A 78 -7.13 5.14 -50.15
N VAL A 79 -7.08 3.81 -50.10
CA VAL A 79 -6.88 3.01 -51.34
C VAL A 79 -8.16 2.84 -52.18
N ALA A 80 -9.34 3.23 -51.67
CA ALA A 80 -10.62 3.03 -52.37
C ALA A 80 -11.14 4.26 -53.17
N LYS A 81 -10.46 5.42 -53.16
CA LYS A 81 -10.93 6.64 -53.87
C LYS A 81 -10.13 7.03 -55.12
N GLY A 82 -9.24 6.16 -55.63
CA GLY A 82 -8.38 6.46 -56.78
C GLY A 82 -8.71 5.74 -58.10
N GLY A 83 -9.73 4.89 -58.16
CA GLY A 83 -9.96 3.97 -59.30
C GLY A 83 -11.13 4.30 -60.23
N LEU A 84 -11.69 5.51 -60.19
CA LEU A 84 -12.91 5.87 -60.92
C LEU A 84 -12.77 7.20 -61.68
N GLN A 85 -11.63 7.49 -62.31
CA GLN A 85 -11.56 8.55 -63.33
C GLN A 85 -10.53 8.21 -64.41
N SER A 86 -11.03 7.67 -65.53
CA SER A 86 -10.66 7.91 -66.94
C SER A 86 -10.55 6.65 -67.78
#